data_AF-A0A4P6Q3V2-F1
#
_entry.id   AF-A0A4P6Q3V2-F1
#
_cell.length_a   1.000
_cell.length_b   1.000
_cell.length_c   1.000
_cell.angle_alpha   90.00
_cell.angle_beta   90.00
_cell.angle_gamma   90.00
#
_symmetry.space_group_name_H-M   'P 1'
#
loop_
_entity.id
_entity.type
_entity.pdbx_description
1 polymer ?
#
loop_
_entity_poly.entity_id
_entity_poly.type
_entity_poly.pdbx_seq_one_letter_code
_entity_poly.pdbx_strand_id
1 'polypeptide(L)' 'MSAPEDERVVDLDDDGPDILPDTTRDEYGPGWGDEPDDNTARLLEERPPHW' A
#
# COMPACT_ATOMS: atom_id res chain seq x y z
N MET A 1 19.47 0.40 -16.42
CA MET A 1 19.04 -0.55 -15.36
C MET A 1 18.85 0.28 -14.12
N SER A 2 17.66 0.25 -13.49
CA SER A 2 17.46 0.92 -12.21
C SER A 2 18.22 0.16 -11.11
N ALA A 3 18.74 0.88 -10.12
CA ALA A 3 19.32 0.27 -8.94
C ALA A 3 18.27 -0.55 -8.18
N PRO A 4 18.67 -1.64 -7.50
CA PRO A 4 17.78 -2.38 -6.60
C PRO A 4 17.21 -1.47 -5.52
N GLU A 5 15.98 -1.77 -5.10
CA GLU A 5 15.17 -0.95 -4.18
C GLU A 5 15.91 -0.63 -2.87
N ASP A 6 16.71 -1.57 -2.39
CA ASP A 6 17.50 -1.49 -1.15
C ASP A 6 18.65 -0.46 -1.22
N GLU A 7 19.10 -0.14 -2.43
CA GLU A 7 20.17 0.85 -2.67
C GLU A 7 19.63 2.25 -2.97
N ARG A 8 18.30 2.46 -2.86
CA ARG A 8 17.74 3.81 -3.04
C ARG A 8 18.09 4.70 -1.86
N VAL A 9 18.63 5.87 -2.18
CA VAL A 9 18.85 6.95 -1.20
C VAL A 9 17.49 7.44 -0.71
N VAL A 10 17.22 7.29 0.59
CA VAL A 10 16.06 7.88 1.26
C VAL A 10 16.51 9.19 1.89
N ASP A 11 15.95 10.29 1.39
CA ASP A 11 16.21 11.62 1.94
C ASP A 11 15.39 11.78 3.24
N LEU A 12 16.09 11.79 4.37
CA LEU A 12 15.54 11.94 5.71
C LEU A 12 16.12 13.24 6.29
N ASP A 13 15.76 14.37 5.67
CA ASP A 13 16.18 15.70 6.14
C ASP A 13 15.91 15.89 7.64
N ASP A 14 16.72 16.72 8.30
CA ASP A 14 16.69 16.95 9.76
C ASP A 14 15.34 17.55 10.24
N ASP A 15 14.60 18.23 9.35
CA ASP A 15 13.25 18.74 9.62
C ASP A 15 12.18 17.63 9.66
N GLY A 16 12.55 16.41 9.23
CA GLY A 16 11.68 15.25 9.20
C GLY A 16 10.58 15.34 8.14
N PRO A 17 9.85 14.24 7.89
CA PRO A 17 8.67 14.29 7.04
C PRO A 17 7.58 15.16 7.69
N ASP A 18 6.78 15.82 6.86
CA ASP A 18 5.61 16.58 7.31
C ASP A 18 4.74 15.72 8.24
N ILE A 19 4.32 16.31 9.36
CA ILE A 19 3.39 15.67 10.29
C ILE A 19 2.07 15.45 9.57
N LEU A 20 1.75 14.18 9.31
CA LEU A 20 0.49 13.80 8.71
C LEU A 20 -0.68 14.19 9.64
N PRO A 21 -1.84 14.54 9.07
CA PRO A 21 -3.05 14.75 9.86
C PRO A 21 -3.39 13.51 10.70
N ASP A 22 -4.10 13.73 11.82
CA ASP A 22 -4.60 12.65 12.69
C ASP A 22 -5.45 11.61 11.96
N THR A 23 -5.88 11.94 10.74
CA THR A 23 -6.64 11.03 9.93
C THR A 23 -6.18 10.92 8.49
N THR A 24 -6.31 9.70 7.97
CA THR A 24 -5.82 9.33 6.64
C THR A 24 -6.91 9.57 5.60
N ARG A 25 -6.51 9.91 4.38
CA ARG A 25 -7.44 10.16 3.26
C ARG A 25 -8.44 9.02 3.04
N ASP A 26 -8.06 7.79 3.37
CA ASP A 26 -8.85 6.57 3.17
C ASP A 26 -9.81 6.28 4.34
N GLU A 27 -9.80 7.08 5.41
CA GLU A 27 -10.66 6.92 6.60
C GLU A 27 -12.17 6.95 6.27
N TYR A 28 -12.54 7.72 5.24
CA TYR A 28 -13.92 7.92 4.80
C TYR A 28 -14.23 7.18 3.50
N GLY A 29 -13.23 6.47 2.94
CA GLY A 29 -13.41 5.67 1.75
C GLY A 29 -14.18 4.38 2.06
N PRO A 30 -14.80 3.75 1.05
CA PRO A 30 -15.07 2.32 1.15
C PRO A 30 -13.73 1.65 1.45
N GLY A 31 -13.62 0.95 2.58
CA GLY A 31 -12.37 0.33 3.00
C GLY A 31 -11.82 -0.65 1.95
N TRP A 32 -10.75 -1.35 2.30
CA TRP A 32 -10.02 -2.26 1.40
C TRP A 32 -10.80 -3.51 0.90
N GLY A 33 -12.12 -3.58 1.00
CA GLY A 33 -12.88 -4.79 0.70
C GLY A 33 -14.37 -4.64 0.36
N ASP A 34 -14.88 -3.43 0.10
CA ASP A 34 -16.31 -3.25 -0.23
C ASP A 34 -16.48 -2.77 -1.69
N GLU A 35 -15.79 -3.43 -2.63
CA GLU A 35 -16.22 -3.35 -4.02
C GLU A 35 -17.45 -4.28 -4.18
N PRO A 36 -18.53 -3.83 -4.86
CA PRO A 36 -19.75 -4.63 -5.01
C PRO A 36 -19.56 -5.92 -5.82
N ASP A 37 -18.42 -6.08 -6.48
CA ASP A 37 -18.04 -7.26 -7.26
C ASP A 37 -17.02 -8.11 -6.45
N ASP A 38 -17.54 -9.08 -5.68
CA ASP A 38 -16.73 -10.01 -4.88
C ASP A 38 -15.88 -10.90 -5.80
N ASN A 39 -14.58 -10.55 -5.93
CA ASN A 39 -13.59 -11.33 -6.67
C ASN A 39 -12.79 -12.28 -5.76
N THR A 40 -13.18 -12.39 -4.49
CA THR A 40 -12.47 -13.15 -3.45
C THR A 40 -12.29 -14.61 -3.85
N ALA A 41 -13.33 -15.23 -4.42
CA ALA A 41 -13.28 -16.62 -4.87
C ALA A 41 -12.18 -16.84 -5.93
N ARG A 42 -12.18 -16.04 -6.99
CA ARG A 42 -11.18 -16.10 -8.06
C ARG A 42 -9.76 -15.89 -7.52
N LEU A 43 -9.56 -14.90 -6.65
CA LEU A 43 -8.25 -14.58 -6.10
C LEU A 43 -7.70 -15.69 -5.19
N LEU A 44 -8.57 -16.40 -4.46
CA LEU A 44 -8.18 -17.56 -3.65
C LEU A 44 -7.78 -18.76 -4.52
N GLU A 45 -8.48 -18.97 -5.63
CA GLU A 45 -8.16 -20.03 -6.61
C GLU A 45 -6.84 -19.77 -7.35
N GLU A 46 -6.54 -18.50 -7.64
CA GLU A 46 -5.33 -18.08 -8.36
C GLU A 46 -4.14 -17.75 -7.43
N ARG A 47 -4.24 -18.08 -6.13
CA ARG A 47 -3.19 -17.79 -5.15
C ARG A 47 -1.83 -18.35 -5.59
N PRO A 48 -0.80 -17.50 -5.69
CA PRO A 48 0.58 -17.95 -5.85
C PRO A 48 1.03 -18.84 -4.68
N PRO A 49 1.90 -19.83 -4.90
CA PRO A 49 2.30 -20.79 -3.86
C PRO A 49 3.05 -20.20 -2.66
N HIS A 50 3.51 -18.95 -2.72
CA HIS A 50 4.23 -18.27 -1.63
C HIS A 50 3.54 -16.98 -1.16
N TRP A 51 2.26 -16.83 -1.46
CA TRP A 51 1.47 -15.73 -0.90
C TRP A 51 1.37 -15.83 0.62
#